data_AF-A0A0F5FJ40-F1
#
_entry.id   AF-A0A0F5FJ40-F1
#
_cell.length_a   1.000
_cell.length_b   1.000
_cell.length_c   1.000
_cell.angle_alpha   90.00
_cell.angle_beta   90.00
_cell.angle_gamma   90.00
#
_symmetry.space_group_name_H-M   'P 1'
#
loop_
_entity.id
_entity.type
_entity.pdbx_description
1 polymer ?
#
loop_
_entity_poly.entity_id
_entity_poly.type
_entity_poly.pdbx_seq_one_letter_code
_entity_poly.pdbx_strand_id
1 'polypeptide(L)'
;MDENIREITRQVEDKVSAEFGADVEKLRGNVGYVSAMSAVRRQQYEFRAKQIINSDLLVELSNVVEVLASFEEKGGNQRVRYILIDKIDEKWVDDKIKYHLIRALIEAIKSLRKIRSLKVIVALRSDVLSKVIEDSNNPGLQRDKYDDHIVNLYWEKRDLFELLNKRIDQLYKRKYTKNDVHFGDVFENRVSQKDPFEYMIERSLLRPRDVISFTNLALASAQGKTEVAAKDVKEAEAGYSRIRYEALVQEWAIAFPWLPNAFQILRLGKTRFAIKDIPGNIVAEFALEVFSSDELKGTSIHTAAKLALETQGSRALSALAQEVLATLYRIGAVGLKLNPNERYRYSHVDEPSVLPAELADETKVHVHPMLQRALGIYDDQRSARLDY
;
A
#
# COMPACT_ATOMS: atom_id res chain seq x y z
N MET A 1 -4.47 26.14 -25.91
CA MET A 1 -3.84 24.98 -25.24
C MET A 1 -2.83 25.54 -24.25
N ASP A 2 -2.94 25.17 -22.98
CA ASP A 2 -2.24 25.84 -21.88
C ASP A 2 -0.72 25.76 -22.03
N GLU A 3 -0.06 26.92 -21.94
CA GLU A 3 1.39 27.10 -21.81
C GLU A 3 1.98 26.16 -20.74
N ASN A 4 1.19 25.90 -19.68
CA ASN A 4 1.48 24.93 -18.62
C ASN A 4 1.68 23.50 -19.13
N ILE A 5 0.93 23.02 -20.12
CA ILE A 5 1.08 21.64 -20.62
C ILE A 5 2.38 21.50 -21.40
N ARG A 6 2.73 22.50 -22.23
CA ARG A 6 4.01 22.53 -22.95
C ARG A 6 5.19 22.62 -21.99
N GLU A 7 5.07 23.47 -20.97
CA GLU A 7 6.09 23.61 -19.94
C GLU A 7 6.26 22.33 -19.12
N ILE A 8 5.17 21.71 -18.65
CA ILE A 8 5.21 20.44 -17.92
C ILE A 8 5.81 19.34 -18.80
N THR A 9 5.44 19.27 -20.08
CA THR A 9 5.95 18.24 -20.98
C THR A 9 7.44 18.42 -21.23
N ARG A 10 7.90 19.65 -21.45
CA ARG A 10 9.33 19.97 -21.60
C ARG A 10 10.12 19.71 -20.31
N GLN A 11 9.56 20.05 -19.15
CA GLN A 11 10.19 19.74 -17.86
C GLN A 11 10.27 18.23 -17.60
N VAL A 12 9.25 17.47 -17.99
CA VAL A 12 9.26 16.01 -17.92
C VAL A 12 10.30 15.45 -18.90
N GLU A 13 10.36 15.96 -20.13
CA GLU A 13 11.34 15.59 -21.15
C GLU A 13 12.79 15.83 -20.70
N ASP A 14 13.08 17.02 -20.20
CA ASP A 14 14.41 17.42 -19.73
C ASP A 14 14.84 16.55 -18.53
N LYS A 15 13.94 16.29 -17.58
CA LYS A 15 14.23 15.47 -16.39
C LYS A 15 14.38 13.99 -16.72
N VAL A 16 13.48 13.45 -17.54
CA VAL A 16 13.57 12.07 -18.05
C VAL A 16 14.91 11.91 -18.75
N SER A 17 15.26 12.79 -19.68
CA SER A 17 16.52 12.72 -20.43
C SER A 17 17.75 12.83 -19.52
N ALA A 18 17.71 13.69 -18.49
CA ALA A 18 18.81 13.88 -17.55
C ALA A 18 19.01 12.69 -16.59
N GLU A 19 17.93 12.15 -16.01
CA GLU A 19 18.02 11.00 -15.09
C GLU A 19 18.42 9.72 -15.83
N PHE A 20 17.88 9.49 -17.02
CA PHE A 20 18.30 8.36 -17.87
C PHE A 20 19.74 8.51 -18.38
N GLY A 21 20.21 9.74 -18.64
CA GLY A 21 21.61 10.01 -19.00
C GLY A 21 22.60 9.67 -17.86
N ALA A 22 22.23 10.00 -16.62
CA ALA A 22 23.06 9.73 -15.43
C ALA A 22 23.13 8.24 -15.07
N ASP A 23 22.04 7.47 -15.28
CA ASP A 23 22.03 6.03 -15.00
C ASP A 23 22.82 5.21 -16.03
N VAL A 24 22.90 5.67 -17.29
CA VAL A 24 23.77 5.09 -18.32
C VAL A 24 25.26 5.30 -18.01
N GLU A 25 25.62 6.46 -17.45
CA GLU A 25 26.99 6.73 -16.99
C GLU A 25 27.38 5.86 -15.79
N LYS A 26 26.48 5.69 -14.81
CA LYS A 26 26.71 4.83 -13.64
C LYS A 26 26.83 3.35 -13.99
N LEU A 27 26.14 2.88 -15.02
CA LEU A 27 26.26 1.50 -15.53
C LEU A 27 27.58 1.24 -16.26
N ARG A 28 28.23 2.25 -16.84
CA ARG A 28 29.59 2.12 -17.39
C ARG A 28 30.68 2.00 -16.31
N GLY A 29 30.38 2.42 -15.07
CA GLY A 29 31.32 2.42 -13.95
C GLY A 29 31.40 1.13 -13.13
N ASN A 30 30.40 0.24 -13.19
CA ASN A 30 30.35 -0.97 -12.38
C ASN A 30 30.27 -2.25 -13.23
N VAL A 31 31.40 -2.91 -13.42
CA VAL A 31 31.48 -4.26 -13.99
C VAL A 31 31.04 -5.27 -12.91
N GLY A 32 29.82 -5.81 -13.05
CA GLY A 32 29.27 -6.81 -12.13
C GLY A 32 28.00 -7.45 -12.68
N TYR A 33 28.02 -8.78 -12.78
CA TYR A 33 27.11 -9.66 -13.51
C TYR A 33 25.67 -9.70 -12.95
N VAL A 34 24.79 -8.76 -13.32
CA VAL A 34 23.32 -8.92 -13.14
C VAL A 34 22.54 -8.40 -14.37
N SER A 35 22.03 -9.36 -15.16
CA SER A 35 20.89 -9.26 -16.09
C SER A 35 21.03 -8.39 -17.36
N ALA A 36 21.64 -8.97 -18.40
CA ALA A 36 21.52 -8.54 -19.79
C ALA A 36 20.05 -8.43 -20.27
N MET A 37 19.12 -9.13 -19.62
CA MET A 37 17.69 -9.09 -19.94
C MET A 37 16.99 -7.81 -19.41
N SER A 38 17.55 -7.15 -18.38
CA SER A 38 17.07 -5.85 -17.87
C SER A 38 17.53 -4.68 -18.73
N ALA A 39 18.75 -4.75 -19.27
CA ALA A 39 19.32 -3.73 -20.14
C ALA A 39 18.58 -3.65 -21.49
N VAL A 40 18.25 -4.80 -22.09
CA VAL A 40 17.50 -4.86 -23.36
C VAL A 40 16.07 -4.30 -23.21
N ARG A 41 15.38 -4.58 -22.09
CA ARG A 41 14.05 -3.98 -21.82
C ARG A 41 14.16 -2.48 -21.60
N ARG A 42 15.14 -2.00 -20.82
CA ARG A 42 15.38 -0.55 -20.62
C ARG A 42 15.65 0.18 -21.93
N GLN A 43 16.46 -0.40 -22.83
CA GLN A 43 16.78 0.20 -24.13
C GLN A 43 15.56 0.26 -25.07
N GLN A 44 14.65 -0.72 -24.99
CA GLN A 44 13.35 -0.65 -25.70
C GLN A 44 12.43 0.42 -25.12
N TYR A 45 12.41 0.61 -23.80
CA TYR A 45 11.67 1.71 -23.18
C TYR A 45 12.30 3.07 -23.50
N GLU A 46 13.63 3.15 -23.58
CA GLU A 46 14.38 4.35 -23.98
C GLU A 46 14.05 4.78 -25.41
N PHE A 47 14.02 3.82 -26.35
CA PHE A 47 13.64 4.07 -27.73
C PHE A 47 12.17 4.49 -27.86
N ARG A 48 11.26 3.84 -27.11
CA ARG A 48 9.83 4.19 -27.12
C ARG A 48 9.56 5.54 -26.44
N ALA A 49 10.22 5.85 -25.33
CA ALA A 49 10.08 7.14 -24.66
C ALA A 49 10.59 8.29 -25.56
N LYS A 50 11.76 8.12 -26.20
CA LYS A 50 12.29 9.10 -27.17
C LYS A 50 11.43 9.26 -28.43
N GLN A 51 10.71 8.21 -28.86
CA GLN A 51 9.74 8.32 -29.97
C GLN A 51 8.39 8.92 -29.56
N ILE A 52 7.96 8.73 -28.30
CA ILE A 52 6.69 9.27 -27.77
C ILE A 52 6.83 10.77 -27.45
N ILE A 53 8.04 11.24 -27.16
CA ILE A 53 8.34 12.63 -26.83
C ILE A 53 8.93 13.35 -28.06
N ASN A 54 8.14 13.47 -29.12
CA ASN A 54 8.42 14.40 -30.20
C ASN A 54 7.47 15.60 -30.02
N SER A 55 8.02 16.80 -29.84
CA SER A 55 7.25 18.04 -29.65
C SER A 55 6.24 18.29 -30.77
N ASP A 56 6.54 17.86 -32.00
CA ASP A 56 5.65 18.01 -33.15
C ASP A 56 4.45 17.05 -33.06
N LEU A 57 4.68 15.81 -32.60
CA LEU A 57 3.61 14.85 -32.34
C LEU A 57 2.66 15.35 -31.25
N LEU A 58 3.16 16.05 -30.24
CA LEU A 58 2.32 16.59 -29.15
C LEU A 58 1.40 17.72 -29.64
N VAL A 59 1.88 18.57 -30.56
CA VAL A 59 1.06 19.61 -31.18
C VAL A 59 0.00 18.99 -32.09
N GLU A 60 0.37 18.00 -32.91
CA GLU A 60 -0.59 17.25 -33.73
C GLU A 60 -1.65 16.57 -32.87
N LEU A 61 -1.26 15.94 -31.77
CA LEU A 61 -2.18 15.23 -30.87
C LEU A 61 -3.19 16.19 -30.23
N SER A 62 -2.78 17.41 -29.88
CA SER A 62 -3.72 18.45 -29.44
C SER A 62 -4.75 18.79 -30.51
N ASN A 63 -4.30 19.00 -31.75
CA ASN A 63 -5.18 19.34 -32.86
C ASN A 63 -6.18 18.22 -33.12
N VAL A 64 -5.74 16.96 -33.05
CA VAL A 64 -6.61 15.78 -33.15
C VAL A 64 -7.67 15.78 -32.04
N VAL A 65 -7.28 16.07 -30.80
CA VAL A 65 -8.22 16.13 -29.66
C VAL A 65 -9.28 17.22 -29.87
N GLU A 66 -8.89 18.40 -30.37
CA GLU A 66 -9.83 19.50 -30.65
C GLU A 66 -10.76 19.17 -31.82
N VAL A 67 -10.25 18.55 -32.88
CA VAL A 67 -11.08 18.09 -34.01
C VAL A 67 -12.09 17.04 -33.54
N LEU A 68 -11.66 16.05 -32.76
CA LEU A 68 -12.54 15.01 -32.22
C LEU A 68 -13.63 15.60 -31.33
N ALA A 69 -13.28 16.54 -30.44
CA ALA A 69 -14.25 17.23 -29.59
C ALA A 69 -15.26 18.03 -30.43
N SER A 70 -14.81 18.78 -31.43
CA SER A 70 -15.70 19.58 -32.31
C SER A 70 -16.63 18.73 -33.18
N PHE A 71 -16.19 17.53 -33.55
CA PHE A 71 -17.01 16.59 -34.34
C PHE A 71 -18.17 16.02 -33.52
N GLU A 72 -17.95 15.76 -32.22
CA GLU A 72 -19.01 15.32 -31.30
C GLU A 72 -20.05 16.41 -31.06
N GLU A 73 -19.63 17.68 -30.93
CA GLU A 73 -20.56 18.82 -30.76
C GLU A 73 -21.52 18.97 -31.93
N LYS A 74 -21.10 18.59 -33.15
CA LYS A 74 -21.90 18.66 -34.37
C LYS A 74 -22.89 17.51 -34.54
N GLY A 75 -23.13 16.71 -33.49
CA GLY A 75 -24.13 15.64 -33.49
C GLY A 75 -23.64 14.31 -34.07
N GLY A 76 -22.32 14.09 -34.14
CA GLY A 76 -21.77 12.78 -34.46
C GLY A 76 -22.20 11.75 -33.41
N ASN A 77 -23.04 10.79 -33.80
CA ASN A 77 -23.46 9.69 -32.91
C ASN A 77 -22.25 8.80 -32.60
N GLN A 78 -21.59 9.03 -31.46
CA GLN A 78 -20.39 8.32 -31.05
C GLN A 78 -20.69 7.42 -29.86
N ARG A 79 -20.38 6.13 -30.01
CA ARG A 79 -20.40 5.17 -28.89
C ARG A 79 -19.38 5.62 -27.85
N VAL A 80 -19.80 5.66 -26.59
CA VAL A 80 -18.89 5.94 -25.47
C VAL A 80 -17.83 4.85 -25.38
N ARG A 81 -16.56 5.26 -25.34
CA ARG A 81 -15.37 4.40 -25.23
C ARG A 81 -14.71 4.61 -23.89
N TYR A 82 -14.28 3.52 -23.28
CA TYR A 82 -13.58 3.52 -22.00
C TYR A 82 -12.12 3.10 -22.20
N ILE A 83 -11.20 3.85 -21.60
CA ILE A 83 -9.80 3.46 -21.40
C ILE A 83 -9.63 3.22 -19.90
N LEU A 84 -9.29 1.99 -19.55
CA LEU A 84 -9.01 1.59 -18.16
C LEU A 84 -7.51 1.42 -18.01
N ILE A 85 -6.94 2.14 -17.05
CA ILE A 85 -5.51 2.09 -16.73
C ILE A 85 -5.40 1.66 -15.27
N ASP A 86 -4.70 0.56 -15.02
CA ASP A 86 -4.50 -0.02 -13.69
C ASP A 86 -3.03 -0.39 -13.52
N LYS A 87 -2.60 -0.64 -12.28
CA LYS A 87 -1.25 -1.11 -11.92
C LYS A 87 -0.10 -0.16 -12.28
N ILE A 88 -0.39 1.13 -12.45
CA ILE A 88 0.64 2.16 -12.68
C ILE A 88 1.43 2.51 -11.41
N ASP A 89 1.01 1.98 -10.27
CA ASP A 89 1.73 1.98 -8.99
C ASP A 89 2.85 0.92 -8.91
N GLU A 90 2.79 -0.13 -9.75
CA GLU A 90 3.82 -1.18 -9.80
C GLU A 90 5.17 -0.65 -10.34
N LYS A 91 6.24 -1.44 -10.22
CA LYS A 91 7.58 -1.06 -10.69
C LYS A 91 7.73 -1.28 -12.20
N TRP A 92 7.40 -0.26 -12.98
CA TRP A 92 7.58 -0.25 -14.44
C TRP A 92 8.64 0.76 -14.91
N VAL A 93 9.05 1.69 -14.04
CA VAL A 93 10.11 2.69 -14.26
C VAL A 93 10.70 3.09 -12.90
N ASP A 94 11.85 3.76 -12.91
CA ASP A 94 12.46 4.33 -11.71
C ASP A 94 11.52 5.35 -11.03
N ASP A 95 11.48 5.33 -9.69
CA ASP A 95 10.43 6.01 -8.91
C ASP A 95 10.38 7.52 -9.13
N LYS A 96 11.55 8.15 -9.37
CA LYS A 96 11.64 9.58 -9.66
C LYS A 96 10.89 9.96 -10.94
N ILE A 97 11.03 9.14 -11.98
CA ILE A 97 10.32 9.30 -13.26
C ILE A 97 8.86 8.87 -13.12
N LYS A 98 8.59 7.81 -12.33
CA LYS A 98 7.24 7.26 -12.12
C LYS A 98 6.26 8.34 -11.67
N TYR A 99 6.60 9.10 -10.62
CA TYR A 99 5.70 10.13 -10.10
C TYR A 99 5.47 11.27 -11.11
N HIS A 100 6.50 11.63 -11.88
CA HIS A 100 6.38 12.61 -12.97
C HIS A 100 5.49 12.12 -14.12
N LEU A 101 5.59 10.84 -14.52
CA LEU A 101 4.75 10.27 -15.56
C LEU A 101 3.29 10.10 -15.11
N ILE A 102 3.05 9.70 -13.85
CA ILE A 102 1.69 9.64 -13.29
C ILE A 102 1.06 11.04 -13.28
N ARG A 103 1.83 12.07 -12.91
CA ARG A 103 1.37 13.46 -12.98
C ARG A 103 1.01 13.86 -14.42
N ALA A 104 1.89 13.58 -15.38
CA ALA A 104 1.64 13.88 -16.78
C ALA A 104 0.38 13.16 -17.30
N LEU A 105 0.14 11.92 -16.88
CA LEU A 105 -1.08 11.18 -17.18
C LEU A 105 -2.33 11.87 -16.63
N ILE A 106 -2.31 12.33 -15.38
CA ILE A 106 -3.47 13.02 -14.77
C ILE A 106 -3.80 14.31 -15.55
N GLU A 107 -2.78 15.09 -15.93
CA GLU A 107 -2.98 16.30 -16.73
C GLU A 107 -3.45 16.00 -18.17
N ALA A 108 -2.93 14.94 -18.79
CA ALA A 108 -3.39 14.49 -20.10
C ALA A 108 -4.87 14.04 -20.06
N ILE A 109 -5.31 13.40 -18.98
CA ILE A 109 -6.71 13.00 -18.83
C ILE A 109 -7.62 14.22 -18.77
N LYS A 110 -7.21 15.28 -18.06
CA LYS A 110 -7.98 16.55 -18.00
C LYS A 110 -8.16 17.15 -19.39
N SER A 111 -7.12 17.14 -20.24
CA SER A 111 -7.22 17.68 -21.60
C SER A 111 -8.12 16.81 -22.50
N LEU A 112 -8.09 15.49 -22.33
CA LEU A 112 -8.94 14.54 -23.06
C LEU A 112 -10.43 14.62 -22.68
N ARG A 113 -10.80 15.24 -21.55
CA ARG A 113 -12.21 15.42 -21.14
C ARG A 113 -13.05 16.20 -22.14
N LYS A 114 -12.43 16.97 -23.04
CA LYS A 114 -13.11 17.67 -24.14
C LYS A 114 -13.85 16.69 -25.07
N ILE A 115 -13.36 15.45 -25.18
CA ILE A 115 -13.98 14.37 -25.94
C ILE A 115 -14.99 13.68 -25.04
N ARG A 116 -16.29 13.99 -25.19
CA ARG A 116 -17.35 13.49 -24.31
C ARG A 116 -17.58 11.99 -24.45
N SER A 117 -17.36 11.43 -25.64
CA SER A 117 -17.47 9.99 -25.87
C SER A 117 -16.27 9.20 -25.31
N LEU A 118 -15.18 9.85 -24.89
CA LEU A 118 -14.02 9.17 -24.30
C LEU A 118 -14.03 9.30 -22.77
N LYS A 119 -13.96 8.16 -22.07
CA LYS A 119 -13.85 8.09 -20.62
C LYS A 119 -12.56 7.37 -20.24
N VAL A 120 -11.65 8.07 -19.57
CA VAL A 120 -10.41 7.48 -19.05
C VAL A 120 -10.57 7.30 -17.55
N ILE A 121 -10.39 6.06 -17.08
CA ILE A 121 -10.43 5.71 -15.66
C ILE A 121 -9.07 5.17 -15.28
N VAL A 122 -8.46 5.79 -14.27
CA VAL A 122 -7.17 5.37 -13.73
C VAL A 122 -7.40 4.86 -12.31
N ALA A 123 -7.01 3.62 -12.06
CA ALA A 123 -6.87 3.09 -10.72
C ALA A 123 -5.46 3.40 -10.21
N LEU A 124 -5.38 4.06 -9.06
CA LEU A 124 -4.12 4.44 -8.43
C LEU A 124 -4.26 4.31 -6.91
N ARG A 125 -3.21 3.84 -6.25
CA ARG A 125 -3.17 3.80 -4.79
C ARG A 125 -3.08 5.21 -4.20
N SER A 126 -3.71 5.41 -3.03
CA SER A 126 -3.75 6.70 -2.35
C SER A 126 -2.38 7.20 -1.87
N ASP A 127 -1.49 6.30 -1.46
CA ASP A 127 -0.12 6.63 -1.05
C ASP A 127 0.72 7.13 -2.23
N VAL A 128 0.60 6.47 -3.39
CA VAL A 128 1.28 6.90 -4.63
C VAL A 128 0.74 8.25 -5.09
N LEU A 129 -0.58 8.46 -5.07
CA LEU A 129 -1.20 9.75 -5.41
C LEU A 129 -0.71 10.87 -4.47
N SER A 130 -0.66 10.61 -3.17
CA SER A 130 -0.16 11.57 -2.17
C SER A 130 1.28 11.98 -2.49
N LYS A 131 2.14 11.01 -2.85
CA LYS A 131 3.53 11.27 -3.21
C LYS A 131 3.68 12.07 -4.50
N VAL A 132 2.86 11.80 -5.51
CA VAL A 132 2.81 12.58 -6.76
C VAL A 132 2.48 14.05 -6.50
N ILE A 133 1.57 14.32 -5.54
CA ILE A 133 1.20 15.68 -5.16
C ILE A 133 2.31 16.35 -4.34
N GLU A 134 2.94 15.64 -3.40
CA GLU A 134 4.01 16.18 -2.54
C GLU A 134 5.30 16.49 -3.31
N ASP A 135 5.73 15.65 -4.25
CA ASP A 135 6.93 15.90 -5.07
C ASP A 135 6.75 17.07 -6.06
N SER A 136 5.52 17.58 -6.21
CA SER A 136 5.26 18.76 -7.02
C SER A 136 5.56 20.05 -6.23
N ASN A 137 6.85 20.42 -6.17
CA ASN A 137 7.35 21.69 -5.64
C ASN A 137 6.89 22.94 -6.44
N ASN A 138 5.67 22.97 -6.98
CA ASN A 138 5.15 24.09 -7.76
C ASN A 138 3.95 24.74 -7.03
N PRO A 139 4.04 26.01 -6.57
CA PRO A 139 3.02 26.70 -5.78
C PRO A 139 1.61 26.79 -6.38
N GLY A 140 1.42 26.41 -7.65
CA GLY A 140 0.13 26.47 -8.36
C GLY A 140 -0.74 25.20 -8.31
N LEU A 141 -0.21 24.08 -7.79
CA LEU A 141 -0.93 22.80 -7.63
C LEU A 141 -1.46 22.68 -6.20
N GLN A 142 -2.71 23.08 -5.98
CA GLN A 142 -3.42 22.80 -4.73
C GLN A 142 -4.13 21.44 -4.86
N ARG A 143 -4.08 20.61 -3.81
CA ARG A 143 -4.79 19.31 -3.72
C ARG A 143 -6.24 19.43 -4.19
N ASP A 144 -6.89 20.51 -3.79
CA ASP A 144 -8.26 20.89 -4.09
C ASP A 144 -8.60 20.86 -5.60
N LYS A 145 -7.64 21.10 -6.51
CA LYS A 145 -7.89 21.06 -7.96
C LYS A 145 -8.03 19.64 -8.52
N TYR A 146 -7.62 18.62 -7.77
CA TYR A 146 -7.68 17.22 -8.18
C TYR A 146 -8.87 16.48 -7.57
N ASP A 147 -9.38 16.95 -6.42
CA ASP A 147 -10.42 16.24 -5.65
C ASP A 147 -11.69 15.99 -6.46
N ASP A 148 -12.12 16.95 -7.29
CA ASP A 148 -13.28 16.79 -8.20
C ASP A 148 -13.14 15.64 -9.21
N HIS A 149 -11.93 15.14 -9.41
CA HIS A 149 -11.59 14.11 -10.39
C HIS A 149 -11.25 12.76 -9.75
N ILE A 150 -11.30 12.67 -8.41
CA ILE A 150 -10.88 11.50 -7.65
C ILE A 150 -12.10 10.88 -7.00
N VAL A 151 -12.33 9.60 -7.28
CA VAL A 151 -13.29 8.79 -6.54
C VAL A 151 -12.51 7.93 -5.55
N ASN A 152 -12.62 8.26 -4.27
CA ASN A 152 -12.04 7.46 -3.20
C ASN A 152 -12.93 6.22 -2.95
N LEU A 153 -12.31 5.05 -2.90
CA LEU A 153 -13.00 3.78 -2.68
C LEU A 153 -12.86 3.36 -1.21
N TYR A 154 -13.99 3.16 -0.54
CA TYR A 154 -14.07 2.69 0.84
C TYR A 154 -14.98 1.46 0.92
N TRP A 155 -14.68 0.59 1.89
CA TRP A 155 -15.50 -0.58 2.20
C TRP A 155 -15.99 -0.48 3.64
N GLU A 156 -17.30 -0.56 3.82
CA GLU A 156 -17.88 -0.67 5.15
C GLU A 156 -18.03 -2.13 5.56
N LYS A 157 -18.17 -2.37 6.87
CA LYS A 157 -18.44 -3.71 7.40
C LYS A 157 -19.66 -4.35 6.74
N ARG A 158 -20.73 -3.57 6.52
CA ARG A 158 -21.94 -4.05 5.87
C ARG A 158 -21.67 -4.55 4.44
N ASP A 159 -20.91 -3.79 3.66
CA ASP A 159 -20.57 -4.18 2.29
C ASP A 159 -19.78 -5.48 2.25
N LEU A 160 -18.85 -5.66 3.19
CA LEU A 160 -18.04 -6.87 3.32
C LEU A 160 -18.88 -8.08 3.76
N PHE A 161 -19.88 -7.86 4.63
CA PHE A 161 -20.84 -8.90 5.01
C PHE A 161 -21.70 -9.34 3.82
N GLU A 162 -22.25 -8.39 3.07
CA GLU A 162 -23.04 -8.67 1.86
C GLU A 162 -22.18 -9.37 0.78
N LEU A 163 -20.92 -8.97 0.63
CA LEU A 163 -19.96 -9.63 -0.26
C LEU A 163 -19.74 -11.09 0.13
N LEU A 164 -19.53 -11.38 1.41
CA LEU A 164 -19.35 -12.75 1.89
C LEU A 164 -20.60 -13.59 1.68
N ASN A 165 -21.79 -13.07 2.02
CA ASN A 165 -23.05 -13.77 1.80
C ASN A 165 -23.23 -14.16 0.33
N LYS A 166 -23.02 -13.21 -0.60
CA LYS A 166 -23.09 -13.49 -2.05
C LYS A 166 -22.11 -14.57 -2.48
N ARG A 167 -20.89 -14.59 -1.93
CA ARG A 167 -19.86 -15.58 -2.30
C ARG A 167 -20.15 -16.95 -1.71
N ILE A 168 -20.60 -17.04 -0.46
CA ILE A 168 -20.97 -18.30 0.19
C ILE A 168 -22.18 -18.90 -0.53
N ASP A 169 -23.22 -18.11 -0.78
CA ASP A 169 -24.40 -18.52 -1.53
C ASP A 169 -24.01 -19.13 -2.88
N GLN A 170 -23.19 -18.42 -3.66
CA GLN A 170 -22.71 -18.92 -4.95
C GLN A 170 -21.86 -20.20 -4.84
N LEU A 171 -21.06 -20.34 -3.78
CA LEU A 171 -20.23 -21.53 -3.56
C LEU A 171 -21.08 -22.76 -3.25
N TYR A 172 -22.11 -22.62 -2.42
CA TYR A 172 -23.02 -23.71 -2.05
C TYR A 172 -24.02 -24.03 -3.15
N LYS A 173 -24.53 -23.02 -3.88
CA LYS A 173 -25.39 -23.23 -5.06
C LYS A 173 -24.75 -24.07 -6.14
N ARG A 174 -23.43 -23.92 -6.32
CA ARG A 174 -22.67 -24.68 -7.32
C ARG A 174 -22.41 -26.13 -6.92
N LYS A 175 -22.39 -26.44 -5.62
CA LYS A 175 -21.88 -27.74 -5.13
C LYS A 175 -22.91 -28.61 -4.42
N TYR A 176 -23.88 -28.03 -3.72
CA TYR A 176 -24.62 -28.76 -2.69
C TYR A 176 -26.12 -28.54 -2.67
N THR A 177 -26.63 -27.34 -2.99
CA THR A 177 -28.06 -27.03 -2.83
C THR A 177 -28.54 -25.97 -3.83
N LYS A 178 -29.86 -25.78 -3.95
CA LYS A 178 -30.45 -24.61 -4.64
C LYS A 178 -30.94 -23.53 -3.69
N ASN A 179 -30.97 -23.83 -2.39
CA ASN A 179 -31.39 -22.88 -1.36
C ASN A 179 -30.30 -21.83 -1.11
N ASP A 180 -30.71 -20.66 -0.65
CA ASP A 180 -29.79 -19.60 -0.26
C ASP A 180 -29.04 -20.00 1.01
N VAL A 181 -27.70 -19.91 0.98
CA VAL A 181 -26.83 -20.17 2.14
C VAL A 181 -26.05 -18.91 2.46
N HIS A 182 -26.14 -18.45 3.69
CA HIS A 182 -25.53 -17.22 4.18
C HIS A 182 -24.34 -17.52 5.08
N PHE A 183 -23.56 -16.48 5.40
CA PHE A 183 -22.41 -16.58 6.29
C PHE A 183 -22.81 -17.14 7.67
N GLY A 184 -23.92 -16.66 8.22
CA GLY A 184 -24.42 -17.08 9.54
C GLY A 184 -24.79 -18.56 9.61
N ASP A 185 -25.22 -19.16 8.49
CA ASP A 185 -25.60 -20.59 8.42
C ASP A 185 -24.37 -21.52 8.44
N VAL A 186 -23.18 -20.97 8.20
CA VAL A 186 -21.92 -21.72 8.09
C VAL A 186 -21.00 -21.42 9.28
N PHE A 187 -21.06 -20.20 9.81
CA PHE A 187 -20.23 -19.70 10.90
C PHE A 187 -21.10 -19.39 12.13
N GLU A 188 -21.69 -20.42 12.75
CA GLU A 188 -22.60 -20.24 13.90
C GLU A 188 -21.84 -20.03 15.23
N ASN A 189 -20.64 -20.60 15.36
CA ASN A 189 -19.93 -20.69 16.63
C ASN A 189 -19.07 -19.45 16.91
N ARG A 190 -19.30 -18.79 18.05
CA ARG A 190 -18.49 -17.65 18.50
C ARG A 190 -16.99 -18.00 18.61
N VAL A 191 -16.14 -17.07 18.16
CA VAL A 191 -14.68 -17.19 18.20
C VAL A 191 -14.14 -16.24 19.26
N SER A 192 -13.57 -16.77 20.34
CA SER A 192 -13.10 -15.96 21.48
C SER A 192 -14.18 -14.99 22.00
N GLN A 193 -15.40 -15.51 22.20
CA GLN A 193 -16.59 -14.76 22.65
C GLN A 193 -17.12 -13.70 21.66
N LYS A 194 -16.51 -13.56 20.48
CA LYS A 194 -16.96 -12.65 19.42
C LYS A 194 -17.75 -13.38 18.35
N ASP A 195 -18.61 -12.63 17.68
CA ASP A 195 -19.19 -13.05 16.41
C ASP A 195 -18.07 -13.37 15.39
N PRO A 196 -18.16 -14.45 14.59
CA PRO A 196 -17.11 -14.85 13.66
C PRO A 196 -16.82 -13.82 12.58
N PHE A 197 -17.84 -13.13 12.07
CA PHE A 197 -17.65 -12.08 11.08
C PHE A 197 -16.88 -10.92 11.68
N GLU A 198 -17.27 -10.44 12.87
CA GLU A 198 -16.52 -9.40 13.59
C GLU A 198 -15.08 -9.83 13.88
N TYR A 199 -14.87 -11.08 14.28
CA TYR A 199 -13.53 -11.64 14.53
C TYR A 199 -12.64 -11.55 13.28
N MET A 200 -13.18 -11.86 12.11
CA MET A 200 -12.45 -11.84 10.84
C MET A 200 -12.23 -10.41 10.33
N ILE A 201 -13.23 -9.54 10.47
CA ILE A 201 -13.17 -8.14 10.05
C ILE A 201 -12.07 -7.37 10.79
N GLU A 202 -11.97 -7.53 12.12
CA GLU A 202 -10.93 -6.91 12.95
C GLU A 202 -9.49 -7.27 12.52
N ARG A 203 -9.32 -8.33 11.72
CA ARG A 203 -8.03 -8.81 11.21
C ARG A 203 -7.81 -8.48 9.74
N SER A 204 -8.73 -7.79 9.08
CA SER A 204 -8.74 -7.66 7.62
C SER A 204 -8.49 -6.24 7.09
N LEU A 205 -8.34 -5.24 7.96
CA LEU A 205 -8.21 -3.83 7.59
C LEU A 205 -9.37 -3.33 6.70
N LEU A 206 -10.56 -3.94 6.81
CA LEU A 206 -11.70 -3.74 5.91
C LEU A 206 -11.39 -3.99 4.43
N ARG A 207 -10.38 -4.83 4.12
CA ARG A 207 -10.01 -5.15 2.73
C ARG A 207 -10.80 -6.38 2.25
N PRO A 208 -11.58 -6.28 1.17
CA PRO A 208 -12.37 -7.40 0.64
C PRO A 208 -11.56 -8.66 0.36
N ARG A 209 -10.37 -8.48 -0.23
CA ARG A 209 -9.46 -9.59 -0.57
C ARG A 209 -9.03 -10.37 0.67
N ASP A 210 -8.78 -9.65 1.76
CA ASP A 210 -8.28 -10.23 3.00
C ASP A 210 -9.40 -10.97 3.76
N VAL A 211 -10.60 -10.38 3.84
CA VAL A 211 -11.80 -11.05 4.40
C VAL A 211 -12.14 -12.32 3.61
N ILE A 212 -12.10 -12.25 2.28
CA ILE A 212 -12.29 -13.39 1.39
C ILE A 212 -11.25 -14.48 1.64
N SER A 213 -9.97 -14.10 1.70
CA SER A 213 -8.86 -15.03 1.91
C SER A 213 -9.01 -15.76 3.24
N PHE A 214 -9.31 -15.01 4.31
CA PHE A 214 -9.54 -15.58 5.63
C PHE A 214 -10.75 -16.52 5.63
N THR A 215 -11.86 -16.13 5.00
CA THR A 215 -13.07 -16.96 4.90
C THR A 215 -12.79 -18.27 4.16
N ASN A 216 -12.07 -18.21 3.04
CA ASN A 216 -11.69 -19.40 2.28
C ASN A 216 -10.80 -20.35 3.10
N LEU A 217 -9.85 -19.83 3.88
CA LEU A 217 -9.01 -20.65 4.75
C LEU A 217 -9.82 -21.32 5.87
N ALA A 218 -10.79 -20.62 6.45
CA ALA A 218 -11.67 -21.18 7.47
C ALA A 218 -12.56 -22.30 6.89
N LEU A 219 -13.13 -22.10 5.71
CA LEU A 219 -13.88 -23.14 4.99
C LEU A 219 -13.00 -24.36 4.64
N ALA A 220 -11.74 -24.13 4.27
CA ALA A 220 -10.79 -25.21 3.97
C ALA A 220 -10.43 -26.03 5.23
N SER A 221 -10.20 -25.39 6.38
CA SER A 221 -9.97 -26.08 7.66
C SER A 221 -11.23 -26.83 8.14
N ALA A 222 -12.41 -26.37 7.77
CA ALA A 222 -13.68 -27.04 8.04
C ALA A 222 -14.09 -28.09 6.99
N GLN A 223 -13.23 -28.43 6.02
CA GLN A 223 -13.60 -29.37 4.96
C GLN A 223 -14.03 -30.74 5.52
N GLY A 224 -15.18 -31.23 5.05
CA GLY A 224 -15.78 -32.48 5.52
C GLY A 224 -16.66 -32.33 6.77
N LYS A 225 -16.79 -31.11 7.33
CA LYS A 225 -17.71 -30.77 8.42
C LYS A 225 -18.94 -30.05 7.87
N THR A 226 -20.02 -30.08 8.64
CA THR A 226 -21.27 -29.37 8.32
C THR A 226 -21.21 -27.88 8.67
N GLU A 227 -20.35 -27.51 9.61
CA GLU A 227 -20.19 -26.15 10.14
C GLU A 227 -18.71 -25.79 10.29
N VAL A 228 -18.41 -24.50 10.33
CA VAL A 228 -17.07 -23.98 10.66
C VAL A 228 -17.01 -23.73 12.16
N ALA A 229 -16.28 -24.58 12.88
CA ALA A 229 -16.12 -24.43 14.33
C ALA A 229 -15.11 -23.33 14.67
N ALA A 230 -15.15 -22.82 15.91
CA ALA A 230 -14.23 -21.76 16.35
C ALA A 230 -12.74 -22.16 16.24
N LYS A 231 -12.43 -23.45 16.40
CA LYS A 231 -11.07 -24.00 16.19
C LYS A 231 -10.60 -23.86 14.75
N ASP A 232 -11.50 -23.99 13.78
CA ASP A 232 -11.19 -23.93 12.34
C ASP A 232 -10.89 -22.49 11.94
N VAL A 233 -11.63 -21.51 12.50
CA VAL A 233 -11.33 -20.08 12.34
C VAL A 233 -9.97 -19.72 12.95
N LYS A 234 -9.63 -20.26 14.13
CA LYS A 234 -8.33 -20.04 14.78
C LYS A 234 -7.17 -20.67 14.02
N GLU A 235 -7.37 -21.84 13.43
CA GLU A 235 -6.38 -22.48 12.54
C GLU A 235 -6.18 -21.65 11.27
N ALA A 236 -7.29 -21.24 10.63
CA ALA A 236 -7.26 -20.36 9.47
C ALA A 236 -6.59 -19.01 9.75
N GLU A 237 -6.73 -18.45 10.95
CA GLU A 237 -6.06 -17.22 11.37
C GLU A 237 -4.54 -17.33 11.28
N ALA A 238 -3.97 -18.49 11.66
CA ALA A 238 -2.53 -18.69 11.57
C ALA A 238 -2.04 -18.66 10.11
N GLY A 239 -2.75 -19.36 9.21
CA GLY A 239 -2.45 -19.33 7.77
C GLY A 239 -2.66 -17.94 7.17
N TYR A 240 -3.77 -17.29 7.49
CA TYR A 240 -4.12 -15.95 7.03
C TYR A 240 -3.07 -14.92 7.47
N SER A 241 -2.66 -14.96 8.74
CA SER A 241 -1.68 -14.03 9.29
C SER A 241 -0.33 -14.14 8.58
N ARG A 242 0.10 -15.37 8.25
CA ARG A 242 1.33 -15.61 7.48
C ARG A 242 1.23 -15.04 6.06
N ILE A 243 0.13 -15.32 5.36
CA ILE A 243 -0.11 -14.78 4.01
C ILE A 243 -0.11 -13.25 4.04
N ARG A 244 -0.74 -12.62 5.05
CA ARG A 244 -0.74 -11.16 5.19
C ARG A 244 0.63 -10.58 5.50
N TYR A 245 1.41 -11.24 6.34
CA TYR A 245 2.78 -10.85 6.62
C TYR A 245 3.61 -10.83 5.32
N GLU A 246 3.58 -11.93 4.56
CA GLU A 246 4.30 -12.06 3.29
C GLU A 246 3.80 -11.03 2.27
N ALA A 247 2.49 -10.82 2.18
CA ALA A 247 1.89 -9.82 1.29
C ALA A 247 2.32 -8.40 1.66
N LEU A 248 2.39 -8.03 2.94
CA LEU A 248 2.88 -6.71 3.36
C LEU A 248 4.36 -6.51 3.03
N VAL A 249 5.20 -7.52 3.26
CA VAL A 249 6.61 -7.46 2.87
C VAL A 249 6.75 -7.24 1.37
N GLN A 250 5.99 -7.95 0.55
CA GLN A 250 6.03 -7.81 -0.91
C GLN A 250 5.46 -6.47 -1.39
N GLU A 251 4.32 -6.04 -0.84
CA GLU A 251 3.62 -4.80 -1.19
C GLU A 251 4.50 -3.58 -0.95
N TRP A 252 5.34 -3.63 0.09
CA TRP A 252 6.19 -2.52 0.51
C TRP A 252 7.68 -2.74 0.28
N ALA A 253 8.10 -3.83 -0.38
CA ALA A 253 9.51 -4.19 -0.56
C ALA A 253 10.34 -3.08 -1.22
N ILE A 254 9.73 -2.30 -2.12
CA ILE A 254 10.41 -1.20 -2.82
C ILE A 254 10.56 0.02 -1.92
N ALA A 255 9.49 0.40 -1.22
CA ALA A 255 9.49 1.60 -0.38
C ALA A 255 10.26 1.38 0.93
N PHE A 256 10.13 0.19 1.52
CA PHE A 256 10.71 -0.19 2.81
C PHE A 256 11.37 -1.58 2.70
N PRO A 257 12.50 -1.74 1.99
CA PRO A 257 13.17 -3.04 1.86
C PRO A 257 13.66 -3.60 3.21
N TRP A 258 13.80 -2.75 4.22
CA TRP A 258 14.13 -3.10 5.61
C TRP A 258 12.94 -3.62 6.44
N LEU A 259 11.73 -3.66 5.87
CA LEU A 259 10.51 -4.03 6.59
C LEU A 259 10.55 -5.42 7.27
N PRO A 260 11.11 -6.49 6.65
CA PRO A 260 11.23 -7.80 7.31
C PRO A 260 11.97 -7.73 8.65
N ASN A 261 12.98 -6.86 8.74
CA ASN A 261 13.81 -6.72 9.92
C ASN A 261 13.13 -5.83 10.97
N ALA A 262 12.42 -4.80 10.53
CA ALA A 262 11.60 -3.97 11.42
C ALA A 262 10.52 -4.77 12.16
N PHE A 263 9.99 -5.85 11.56
CA PHE A 263 9.03 -6.71 12.25
C PHE A 263 9.60 -7.42 13.48
N GLN A 264 10.93 -7.54 13.63
CA GLN A 264 11.55 -8.07 14.85
C GLN A 264 11.24 -7.19 16.07
N ILE A 265 11.09 -5.88 15.88
CA ILE A 265 10.68 -4.93 16.94
C ILE A 265 9.30 -5.27 17.50
N LEU A 266 8.44 -5.91 16.71
CA LEU A 266 7.09 -6.31 17.15
C LEU A 266 7.07 -7.67 17.83
N ARG A 267 8.14 -8.48 17.74
CA ARG A 267 8.20 -9.85 18.30
C ARG A 267 8.52 -9.87 19.80
N LEU A 268 7.85 -9.02 20.57
CA LEU A 268 8.02 -8.91 22.03
C LEU A 268 7.14 -9.91 22.80
N GLY A 269 6.36 -10.74 22.09
CA GLY A 269 5.40 -11.67 22.68
C GLY A 269 4.13 -11.00 23.25
N LYS A 270 4.04 -9.67 23.24
CA LYS A 270 2.90 -8.89 23.74
C LYS A 270 2.10 -8.31 22.58
N THR A 271 0.77 -8.28 22.72
CA THR A 271 -0.11 -7.60 21.76
C THR A 271 0.01 -6.07 21.88
N ARG A 272 0.32 -5.55 23.07
CA ARG A 272 0.42 -4.12 23.38
C ARG A 272 1.66 -3.82 24.24
N PHE A 273 2.30 -2.69 23.98
CA PHE A 273 3.47 -2.21 24.72
C PHE A 273 3.65 -0.69 24.52
N ALA A 274 4.42 -0.03 25.38
CA ALA A 274 4.86 1.36 25.14
C ALA A 274 6.18 1.38 24.35
N ILE A 275 6.49 2.49 23.67
CA ILE A 275 7.74 2.61 22.89
C ILE A 275 8.97 2.40 23.78
N LYS A 276 8.97 2.93 25.00
CA LYS A 276 10.05 2.70 25.98
C LYS A 276 10.27 1.24 26.38
N ASP A 277 9.26 0.39 26.20
CA ASP A 277 9.35 -1.03 26.56
C ASP A 277 10.06 -1.85 25.47
N ILE A 278 10.39 -1.25 24.33
CA ILE A 278 11.14 -1.90 23.26
C ILE A 278 12.59 -2.07 23.72
N PRO A 279 13.11 -3.31 23.76
CA PRO A 279 14.50 -3.55 24.16
C PRO A 279 15.49 -2.84 23.23
N GLY A 280 16.38 -2.02 23.81
CA GLY A 280 17.35 -1.24 23.04
C GLY A 280 18.30 -2.09 22.19
N ASN A 281 18.58 -3.34 22.59
CA ASN A 281 19.39 -4.26 21.80
C ASN A 281 18.71 -4.67 20.48
N ILE A 282 17.39 -4.87 20.47
CA ILE A 282 16.64 -5.19 19.24
C ILE A 282 16.70 -4.00 18.27
N VAL A 283 16.58 -2.78 18.81
CA VAL A 283 16.68 -1.56 18.00
C VAL A 283 18.10 -1.34 17.49
N ALA A 284 19.12 -1.65 18.29
CA ALA A 284 20.52 -1.56 17.90
C ALA A 284 20.90 -2.59 16.82
N GLU A 285 20.40 -3.83 16.92
CA GLU A 285 20.55 -4.86 15.89
C GLU A 285 19.92 -4.40 14.56
N PHE A 286 18.70 -3.88 14.60
CA PHE A 286 18.05 -3.29 13.43
C PHE A 286 18.87 -2.12 12.85
N ALA A 287 19.45 -1.26 13.71
CA ALA A 287 20.30 -0.15 13.28
C ALA A 287 21.53 -0.64 12.51
N LEU A 288 22.20 -1.71 12.98
CA LEU A 288 23.37 -2.30 12.32
C LEU A 288 23.04 -2.84 10.94
N GLU A 289 21.91 -3.51 10.79
CA GLU A 289 21.46 -4.06 9.51
C GLU A 289 21.14 -2.95 8.51
N VAL A 290 20.39 -1.92 8.94
CA VAL A 290 20.05 -0.78 8.09
C VAL A 290 21.31 0.00 7.68
N PHE A 291 22.24 0.23 8.61
CA PHE A 291 23.48 0.96 8.35
C PHE A 291 24.42 0.22 7.38
N SER A 292 24.39 -1.11 7.41
CA SER A 292 25.20 -1.96 6.53
C SER A 292 24.63 -2.08 5.11
N SER A 293 23.41 -1.58 4.86
CA SER A 293 22.77 -1.67 3.56
C SER A 293 23.16 -0.50 2.64
N ASP A 294 23.88 -0.80 1.55
CA ASP A 294 24.22 0.18 0.52
C ASP A 294 22.99 0.78 -0.16
N GLU A 295 21.91 0.02 -0.32
CA GLU A 295 20.66 0.46 -0.94
C GLU A 295 19.93 1.52 -0.10
N LEU A 296 20.16 1.54 1.21
CA LEU A 296 19.50 2.47 2.13
C LEU A 296 20.29 3.75 2.40
N LYS A 297 21.52 3.86 1.88
CA LYS A 297 22.36 5.04 2.07
C LYS A 297 21.63 6.31 1.63
N GLY A 298 21.62 7.31 2.52
CA GLY A 298 20.97 8.61 2.28
C GLY A 298 19.47 8.66 2.56
N THR A 299 18.84 7.56 2.96
CA THR A 299 17.44 7.56 3.43
C THR A 299 17.32 8.11 4.86
N SER A 300 16.12 8.51 5.28
CA SER A 300 15.85 8.95 6.66
C SER A 300 16.15 7.84 7.67
N ILE A 301 15.73 6.61 7.38
CA ILE A 301 15.95 5.45 8.26
C ILE A 301 17.43 5.13 8.42
N HIS A 302 18.23 5.24 7.34
CA HIS A 302 19.68 5.05 7.41
C HIS A 302 20.36 6.16 8.21
N THR A 303 19.89 7.40 8.08
CA THR A 303 20.40 8.53 8.88
C THR A 303 20.10 8.35 10.36
N ALA A 304 18.88 7.93 10.71
CA ALA A 304 18.49 7.61 12.07
C ALA A 304 19.30 6.42 12.64
N ALA A 305 19.50 5.36 11.85
CA ALA A 305 20.30 4.20 12.24
C ALA A 305 21.77 4.58 12.50
N LYS A 306 22.37 5.38 11.61
CA LYS A 306 23.73 5.91 11.79
C LYS A 306 23.85 6.70 13.11
N LEU A 307 22.93 7.62 13.38
CA LEU A 307 22.93 8.42 14.61
C LEU A 307 22.79 7.53 15.86
N ALA A 308 21.93 6.52 15.80
CA ALA A 308 21.76 5.56 16.89
C ALA A 308 23.05 4.79 17.20
N LEU A 309 23.79 4.37 16.16
CA LEU A 309 25.06 3.65 16.31
C LEU A 309 26.22 4.54 16.79
N GLU A 310 26.30 5.78 16.30
CA GLU A 310 27.38 6.72 16.67
C GLU A 310 27.22 7.23 18.11
N THR A 311 25.99 7.47 18.55
CA THR A 311 25.72 8.06 19.86
C THR A 311 25.59 7.02 20.97
N GLN A 312 25.16 5.78 20.62
CA GLN A 312 24.81 4.69 21.56
C GLN A 312 23.89 5.11 22.73
N GLY A 313 23.19 6.24 22.60
CA GLY A 313 22.34 6.80 23.64
C GLY A 313 20.90 6.30 23.51
N SER A 314 20.24 6.07 24.65
CA SER A 314 18.83 5.66 24.73
C SER A 314 17.89 6.56 23.90
N ARG A 315 18.17 7.87 23.84
CA ARG A 315 17.39 8.83 23.04
C ARG A 315 17.49 8.59 21.53
N ALA A 316 18.66 8.24 21.01
CA ALA A 316 18.86 8.00 19.58
C ALA A 316 18.23 6.67 19.15
N LEU A 317 18.29 5.65 20.01
CA LEU A 317 17.56 4.40 19.81
C LEU A 317 16.03 4.62 19.84
N SER A 318 15.52 5.43 20.77
CA SER A 318 14.09 5.77 20.79
C SER A 318 13.67 6.48 19.49
N ALA A 319 14.44 7.46 19.02
CA ALA A 319 14.16 8.14 17.75
C ALA A 319 14.13 7.16 16.56
N LEU A 320 15.04 6.19 16.50
CA LEU A 320 15.01 5.15 15.47
C LEU A 320 13.76 4.26 15.59
N ALA A 321 13.36 3.87 16.81
CA ALA A 321 12.14 3.11 17.03
C ALA A 321 10.89 3.88 16.60
N GLN A 322 10.85 5.19 16.84
CA GLN A 322 9.76 6.08 16.41
C GLN A 322 9.65 6.14 14.88
N GLU A 323 10.77 6.27 14.15
CA GLU A 323 10.81 6.22 12.68
C GLU A 323 10.25 4.90 12.13
N VAL A 324 10.66 3.78 12.74
CA VAL A 324 10.15 2.45 12.37
C VAL A 324 8.66 2.34 12.67
N LEU A 325 8.21 2.72 13.86
CA LEU A 325 6.81 2.61 14.27
C LEU A 325 5.88 3.51 13.46
N ALA A 326 6.31 4.72 13.08
CA ALA A 326 5.56 5.59 12.18
C ALA A 326 5.35 4.92 10.81
N THR A 327 6.37 4.23 10.30
CA THR A 327 6.24 3.45 9.06
C THR A 327 5.34 2.23 9.24
N LEU A 328 5.49 1.47 10.34
CA LEU A 328 4.65 0.31 10.65
C LEU A 328 3.18 0.71 10.83
N TYR A 329 2.91 1.90 11.39
CA TYR A 329 1.58 2.49 11.48
C TYR A 329 1.03 2.77 10.08
N ARG A 330 1.79 3.48 9.23
CA ARG A 330 1.37 3.80 7.86
C ARG A 330 0.95 2.56 7.06
N ILE A 331 1.71 1.48 7.13
CA ILE A 331 1.39 0.24 6.40
C ILE A 331 0.28 -0.61 7.05
N GLY A 332 -0.26 -0.18 8.19
CA GLY A 332 -1.34 -0.85 8.92
C GLY A 332 -0.89 -2.01 9.81
N ALA A 333 0.42 -2.18 10.04
CA ALA A 333 0.96 -3.25 10.88
C ALA A 333 0.74 -3.03 12.39
N VAL A 334 0.62 -1.77 12.81
CA VAL A 334 0.34 -1.40 14.20
C VAL A 334 -0.72 -0.31 14.29
N GLY A 335 -1.46 -0.30 15.39
CA GLY A 335 -2.23 0.85 15.84
C GLY A 335 -1.47 1.61 16.92
N LEU A 336 -1.67 2.93 16.98
CA LEU A 336 -1.00 3.81 17.92
C LEU A 336 -1.99 4.55 18.80
N LYS A 337 -1.67 4.71 20.08
CA LYS A 337 -2.40 5.54 21.03
C LYS A 337 -1.40 6.55 21.61
N LEU A 338 -1.44 7.76 21.05
CA LEU A 338 -0.50 8.85 21.35
C LEU A 338 -0.69 9.36 22.78
N ASN A 339 -1.94 9.48 23.22
CA ASN A 339 -2.30 9.98 24.54
C ASN A 339 -3.13 8.96 25.35
N PRO A 340 -3.00 8.90 26.69
CA PRO A 340 -3.78 8.00 27.53
C PRO A 340 -5.30 8.16 27.41
N ASN A 341 -5.79 9.36 27.10
CA ASN A 341 -7.21 9.68 26.97
C ASN A 341 -7.78 9.42 25.56
N GLU A 342 -6.93 9.08 24.59
CA GLU A 342 -7.36 8.81 23.22
C GLU A 342 -7.62 7.32 22.98
N ARG A 343 -8.35 6.99 21.91
CA ARG A 343 -8.45 5.63 21.41
C ARG A 343 -7.20 5.26 20.61
N TYR A 344 -7.02 3.96 20.34
CA TYR A 344 -6.07 3.56 19.32
C TYR A 344 -6.53 4.06 17.95
N ARG A 345 -5.58 4.64 17.21
CA ARG A 345 -5.72 5.03 15.82
C ARG A 345 -5.13 3.95 14.92
N TYR A 346 -5.67 3.83 13.71
CA TYR A 346 -5.14 2.94 12.67
C TYR A 346 -5.17 3.65 11.33
N SER A 347 -4.12 3.49 10.51
CA SER A 347 -3.97 4.20 9.23
C SER A 347 -5.08 3.94 8.20
N HIS A 348 -5.81 2.84 8.33
CA HIS A 348 -6.91 2.47 7.42
C HIS A 348 -8.28 3.01 7.86
N VAL A 349 -8.36 3.67 9.02
CA VAL A 349 -9.59 4.24 9.60
C VAL A 349 -9.42 5.73 9.93
N ASP A 350 -8.27 6.06 10.49
CA ASP A 350 -7.90 7.40 10.96
C ASP A 350 -6.94 8.07 9.96
N GLU A 351 -6.01 8.91 10.43
CA GLU A 351 -5.01 9.52 9.57
C GLU A 351 -4.04 8.47 8.99
N PRO A 352 -3.70 8.52 7.68
CA PRO A 352 -2.90 7.49 7.01
C PRO A 352 -1.42 7.48 7.43
N SER A 353 -0.95 8.56 8.05
CA SER A 353 0.43 8.72 8.50
C SER A 353 0.48 9.47 9.84
N VAL A 354 1.59 9.28 10.54
CA VAL A 354 1.94 9.99 11.78
C VAL A 354 3.39 10.43 11.64
N LEU A 355 3.73 11.61 12.14
CA LEU A 355 5.12 12.05 12.16
C LEU A 355 5.89 11.33 13.28
N PRO A 356 7.12 10.85 13.03
CA PRO A 356 7.94 10.23 14.08
C PRO A 356 8.09 11.11 15.33
N ALA A 357 8.19 12.43 15.15
CA ALA A 357 8.30 13.41 16.23
C ALA A 357 7.05 13.54 17.13
N GLU A 358 5.88 13.07 16.68
CA GLU A 358 4.66 13.03 17.49
C GLU A 358 4.64 11.82 18.45
N LEU A 359 5.51 10.83 18.22
CA LEU A 359 5.55 9.62 19.02
C LEU A 359 6.42 9.84 20.27
N ALA A 360 5.78 9.98 21.43
CA ALA A 360 6.48 9.99 22.72
C ALA A 360 6.82 8.55 23.16
N ASP A 361 7.79 8.41 24.08
CA ASP A 361 8.18 7.13 24.70
C ASP A 361 6.98 6.37 25.32
N GLU A 362 5.97 7.12 25.78
CA GLU A 362 4.76 6.58 26.44
C GLU A 362 3.63 6.23 25.47
N THR A 363 3.83 6.49 24.18
CA THR A 363 2.92 6.11 23.12
C THR A 363 2.71 4.60 23.17
N LYS A 364 1.44 4.18 23.24
CA LYS A 364 1.11 2.75 23.25
C LYS A 364 0.99 2.24 21.83
N VAL A 365 1.71 1.18 21.55
CA VAL A 365 1.65 0.40 20.31
C VAL A 365 0.73 -0.79 20.53
N HIS A 366 -0.11 -1.09 19.54
CA HIS A 366 -0.88 -2.32 19.46
C HIS A 366 -0.55 -3.03 18.15
N VAL A 367 0.03 -4.22 18.24
CA VAL A 367 0.31 -5.04 17.06
C VAL A 367 -1.00 -5.46 16.42
N HIS A 368 -1.19 -5.13 15.14
CA HIS A 368 -2.46 -5.36 14.48
C HIS A 368 -2.81 -6.86 14.51
N PRO A 369 -4.05 -7.26 14.88
CA PRO A 369 -4.45 -8.67 14.99
C PRO A 369 -4.10 -9.54 13.78
N MET A 370 -4.10 -8.96 12.58
CA MET A 370 -3.73 -9.66 11.35
C MET A 370 -2.31 -10.23 11.34
N LEU A 371 -1.37 -9.66 12.12
CA LEU A 371 0.04 -10.07 12.13
C LEU A 371 0.43 -10.87 13.37
N GLN A 372 -0.43 -10.90 14.40
CA GLN A 372 -0.07 -11.46 15.69
C GLN A 372 0.38 -12.93 15.59
N ARG A 373 -0.37 -13.79 14.88
CA ARG A 373 0.00 -15.20 14.72
C ARG A 373 1.31 -15.38 13.96
N ALA A 374 1.53 -14.63 12.88
CA ALA A 374 2.78 -14.68 12.10
C ALA A 374 4.00 -14.18 12.88
N LEU A 375 3.79 -13.26 13.83
CA LEU A 375 4.83 -12.73 14.72
C LEU A 375 5.01 -13.56 15.99
N GLY A 376 4.32 -14.71 16.13
CA GLY A 376 4.42 -15.55 17.32
C GLY A 376 3.77 -14.93 18.57
N ILE A 377 2.90 -13.95 18.39
CA ILE A 377 2.12 -13.34 19.47
C ILE A 377 0.83 -14.14 19.65
N TYR A 378 0.56 -14.50 20.90
CA TYR A 378 -0.63 -15.24 21.31
C TYR A 378 -1.45 -14.32 22.20
N ASP A 379 -2.76 -14.28 21.99
CA ASP A 379 -3.66 -13.45 22.79
C ASP A 379 -3.56 -13.86 24.27
N ASP A 380 -3.41 -12.86 25.15
CA ASP A 380 -3.01 -12.98 26.56
C ASP A 380 -4.08 -13.67 27.46
N GLN A 381 -5.11 -14.30 26.88
CA GLN A 381 -6.13 -15.01 27.63
C GLN A 381 -5.65 -16.36 28.22
N ARG A 382 -4.41 -16.79 27.93
CA ARG A 382 -3.78 -17.92 28.64
C ARG A 382 -3.20 -17.53 30.00
N SER A 383 -2.94 -16.26 30.23
CA SER A 383 -2.30 -15.73 31.45
C SER A 383 -3.24 -15.72 32.66
N ALA A 384 -4.53 -15.99 32.47
CA ALA A 384 -5.54 -16.08 33.53
C ALA A 384 -5.90 -17.53 33.94
N ARG A 385 -5.18 -18.54 33.47
CA ARG A 385 -5.50 -19.96 33.72
C ARG A 385 -4.40 -20.78 34.40
N LEU A 386 -3.37 -20.14 34.97
CA LEU A 386 -2.30 -20.84 35.69
C LEU A 386 -2.17 -20.45 37.17
N ASP A 387 -3.17 -19.75 37.72
CA ASP A 387 -3.31 -19.56 39.17
C ASP A 387 -4.56 -20.30 39.67
N TYR A 388 -4.48 -21.64 39.75
CA TYR A 388 -5.32 -22.48 40.63
C TYR A 388 -4.57 -23.75 41.01
#